data_AF-A0A3B8XWB2-F1
#
_entry.id   AF-A0A3B8XWB2-F1
#
_cell.length_a   1.000
_cell.length_b   1.000
_cell.length_c   1.000
_cell.angle_alpha   90.00
_cell.angle_beta   90.00
_cell.angle_gamma   90.00
#
_symmetry.space_group_name_H-M   'P 1'
#
loop_
_entity.id
_entity.type
_entity.pdbx_description
1 polymer ?
#
loop_
_entity_poly.entity_id
_entity_poly.type
_entity_poly.pdbx_seq_one_letter_code
_entity_poly.pdbx_strand_id
1 'polypeptide(L)'
;MKTLTTQIQLQAIVNQIEPETAIEYLELNIARNTGLISSDEYAETLWMVTASVADTEEQWKQHQEFSQLVTTLVNEYYLSFMTLD
;
A
#
# COMPACT_ATOMS: atom_id res chain seq x y z
N MET A 1 6.83 6.11 11.80
CA MET A 1 6.66 4.84 11.08
C MET A 1 5.68 3.91 11.77
N LYS A 2 5.87 3.63 13.07
CA LYS A 2 4.98 2.79 13.87
C LYS A 2 3.49 3.12 13.72
N THR A 3 3.12 4.40 13.78
CA THR A 3 1.73 4.86 13.62
C THR A 3 1.15 4.51 12.25
N LEU A 4 1.91 4.72 11.16
CA LEU A 4 1.45 4.39 9.80
C LEU A 4 1.25 2.89 9.65
N THR A 5 2.22 2.08 10.08
CA THR A 5 2.09 0.61 10.01
C THR A 5 0.86 0.12 10.77
N THR A 6 0.63 0.62 11.99
CA THR A 6 -0.58 0.29 12.76
C THR A 6 -1.86 0.72 12.04
N GLN A 7 -1.88 1.92 11.44
CA GLN A 7 -3.03 2.39 10.69
C GLN A 7 -3.33 1.52 9.47
N ILE A 8 -2.31 1.14 8.69
CA ILE A 8 -2.45 0.22 7.55
C ILE A 8 -3.01 -1.14 8.00
N GLN A 9 -2.48 -1.70 9.08
CA GLN A 9 -2.97 -2.99 9.61
C GLN A 9 -4.43 -2.91 10.08
N LEU A 10 -4.85 -1.81 10.70
CA LEU A 10 -6.25 -1.60 11.07
C LEU A 10 -7.15 -1.48 9.84
N GLN A 11 -6.69 -0.75 8.81
CA GLN A 11 -7.43 -0.65 7.55
C GLN A 11 -7.51 -2.00 6.82
N ALA A 12 -6.48 -2.83 6.91
CA ALA A 12 -6.49 -4.19 6.34
C ALA A 12 -7.62 -5.02 6.95
N ILE A 13 -7.81 -4.97 8.28
CA ILE A 13 -8.90 -5.66 8.97
C ILE A 13 -10.27 -5.18 8.46
N VAL A 14 -10.47 -3.85 8.36
CA VAL A 14 -11.74 -3.27 7.90
C VAL A 14 -12.05 -3.68 6.47
N ASN A 15 -11.03 -3.68 5.60
CA ASN A 15 -11.17 -4.01 4.19
C ASN A 15 -11.00 -5.51 3.90
N GLN A 16 -10.93 -6.37 4.92
CA GLN A 16 -10.75 -7.83 4.78
C GLN A 16 -9.54 -8.22 3.92
N ILE A 17 -8.45 -7.46 4.03
CA ILE A 17 -7.17 -7.74 3.37
C ILE A 17 -6.27 -8.48 4.37
N GLU A 18 -5.56 -9.51 3.88
CA GLU A 18 -4.59 -10.23 4.71
C GLU A 18 -3.49 -9.28 5.23
N PRO A 19 -3.08 -9.39 6.50
CA PRO A 19 -2.08 -8.50 7.06
C PRO A 19 -0.75 -8.52 6.30
N GLU A 20 -0.35 -9.66 5.76
CA GLU A 20 0.90 -9.82 5.01
C GLU A 20 0.86 -9.01 3.71
N THR A 21 -0.21 -9.15 2.91
CA THR A 21 -0.42 -8.35 1.70
C THR A 21 -0.49 -6.85 1.99
N ALA A 22 -1.10 -6.47 3.11
CA ALA A 22 -1.16 -5.06 3.50
C ALA A 22 0.22 -4.48 3.82
N ILE A 23 1.12 -5.27 4.39
CA ILE A 23 2.52 -4.89 4.60
C ILE A 23 3.26 -4.81 3.27
N GLU A 24 3.06 -5.75 2.35
CA GLU A 24 3.69 -5.68 1.02
C GLU A 24 3.32 -4.39 0.26
N TYR A 25 2.03 -4.00 0.27
CA TYR A 25 1.61 -2.73 -0.33
C TYR A 25 2.22 -1.51 0.36
N LEU A 26 2.40 -1.55 1.68
CA LEU A 26 3.06 -0.49 2.43
C LEU A 26 4.54 -0.38 2.03
N GLU A 27 5.26 -1.49 2.02
CA GLU A 27 6.68 -1.54 1.66
C GLU A 27 6.90 -1.08 0.22
N LEU A 28 6.03 -1.49 -0.70
CA LEU A 28 6.08 -1.07 -2.09
C LEU A 28 5.89 0.44 -2.25
N ASN A 29 4.94 1.04 -1.51
CA ASN A 29 4.74 2.48 -1.51
C ASN A 29 5.89 3.27 -0.87
N ILE A 30 6.53 2.72 0.17
CA ILE A 30 7.74 3.30 0.77
C ILE A 30 8.91 3.25 -0.23
N ALA A 31 9.12 2.12 -0.89
CA ALA A 31 10.17 1.96 -1.90
C ALA A 31 10.00 2.97 -3.04
N ARG A 32 8.77 3.16 -3.53
CA ARG A 32 8.47 4.19 -4.54
C ARG A 32 8.76 5.59 -4.03
N ASN A 33 8.27 5.95 -2.84
CA ASN A 33 8.44 7.30 -2.28
C ASN A 33 9.90 7.67 -1.94
N THR A 34 10.73 6.67 -1.66
CA THR A 34 12.17 6.86 -1.44
C THR A 34 12.98 6.84 -2.74
N GLY A 35 12.35 6.60 -3.88
CA GLY A 35 13.01 6.48 -5.18
C GLY A 35 13.81 5.19 -5.37
N LEU A 36 13.60 4.19 -4.52
CA LEU A 36 14.25 2.87 -4.63
C LEU A 36 13.76 2.13 -5.87
N ILE A 37 12.51 2.33 -6.26
CA ILE A 37 11.90 1.80 -7.49
C ILE A 37 11.23 2.91 -8.27
N SER A 38 11.18 2.74 -9.59
CA SER A 38 10.45 3.62 -10.51
C SER A 38 8.93 3.45 -10.39
N SER A 39 8.18 4.38 -10.97
CA SER A 39 6.70 4.28 -11.03
C SER A 39 6.23 3.08 -11.86
N ASP A 40 7.00 2.68 -12.87
CA ASP A 40 6.66 1.54 -13.73
C ASP A 40 6.89 0.22 -12.98
N GLU A 41 8.04 0.07 -12.32
CA GLU A 41 8.33 -1.08 -11.45
C GLU A 41 7.32 -1.20 -10.30
N TYR A 42 6.89 -0.07 -9.75
CA TYR A 42 5.81 -0.05 -8.76
C TYR A 42 4.50 -0.62 -9.33
N ALA A 43 4.08 -0.16 -10.51
CA ALA A 43 2.83 -0.59 -11.13
C ALA A 43 2.84 -2.09 -11.46
N GLU A 44 3.97 -2.58 -12.00
CA GLU A 44 4.17 -4.00 -12.30
C GLU A 44 4.15 -4.85 -11.04
N THR A 45 4.89 -4.46 -10.01
CA THR A 45 4.96 -5.21 -8.75
C THR A 45 3.60 -5.22 -8.03
N LEU A 46 2.89 -4.08 -8.02
CA LEU A 46 1.54 -4.00 -7.46
C LEU A 46 0.58 -4.95 -8.17
N TRP A 47 0.66 -5.01 -9.50
CA TRP A 47 -0.13 -5.94 -10.30
C TRP A 47 0.20 -7.40 -9.96
N MET A 48 1.48 -7.74 -9.84
CA MET A 48 1.94 -9.10 -9.51
C MET A 48 1.47 -9.55 -8.12
N VAL A 49 1.63 -8.71 -7.09
CA VAL A 49 1.15 -9.01 -5.74
C VAL A 49 -0.36 -9.23 -5.75
N THR A 50 -1.12 -8.31 -6.37
CA THR A 50 -2.59 -8.40 -6.45
C THR A 50 -3.03 -9.65 -7.20
N ALA A 51 -2.39 -10.00 -8.31
CA ALA A 51 -2.69 -11.21 -9.07
C ALA A 51 -2.37 -12.51 -8.32
N SER A 52 -1.47 -12.49 -7.34
CA SER A 52 -1.14 -13.67 -6.53
C SER A 52 -2.15 -13.98 -5.42
N VAL A 53 -3.01 -13.01 -5.07
CA VAL A 53 -3.95 -13.10 -3.93
C VAL A 53 -5.42 -12.93 -4.32
N ALA A 54 -5.71 -12.32 -5.47
CA ALA A 54 -7.07 -12.09 -5.95
C ALA A 54 -7.51 -13.17 -6.96
N ASP A 55 -8.44 -14.02 -6.55
CA ASP A 55 -9.02 -15.08 -7.38
C ASP A 55 -10.27 -14.64 -8.17
N THR A 56 -10.85 -13.50 -7.80
CA THR A 56 -12.09 -12.98 -8.37
C THR A 56 -11.97 -11.51 -8.72
N GLU A 57 -12.83 -11.04 -9.65
CA GLU A 57 -12.88 -9.62 -10.01
C GLU A 57 -13.24 -8.72 -8.80
N GLU A 58 -14.03 -9.23 -7.86
CA GLU A 58 -14.40 -8.50 -6.65
C GLU A 58 -13.20 -8.32 -5.72
N GLN A 59 -12.45 -9.39 -5.46
CA GLN A 59 -11.19 -9.31 -4.70
C GLN A 59 -10.19 -8.40 -5.42
N TRP A 60 -10.10 -8.46 -6.75
CA TRP A 60 -9.24 -7.58 -7.52
C TRP A 60 -9.56 -6.11 -7.25
N LYS A 61 -10.83 -5.72 -7.33
CA LYS A 61 -11.27 -4.34 -7.05
C LYS A 61 -10.99 -3.94 -5.60
N GLN A 62 -11.30 -4.83 -4.65
CA GLN A 62 -11.01 -4.62 -3.23
C GLN A 62 -9.52 -4.34 -2.98
N HIS A 63 -8.63 -5.13 -3.57
CA HIS A 63 -7.18 -4.94 -3.47
C HIS A 63 -6.71 -3.67 -4.18
N GLN A 64 -7.28 -3.32 -5.32
CA GLN A 64 -6.99 -2.05 -5.99
C GLN A 64 -7.36 -0.85 -5.12
N GLU A 65 -8.57 -0.82 -4.57
CA GLU A 65 -9.04 0.26 -3.68
C GLU A 65 -8.17 0.36 -2.42
N PHE A 66 -7.84 -0.79 -1.81
CA PHE A 66 -6.98 -0.81 -0.64
C PHE A 66 -5.56 -0.33 -0.94
N SER A 67 -4.99 -0.69 -2.09
CA SER A 67 -3.66 -0.19 -2.50
C SER A 67 -3.62 1.34 -2.69
N GLN A 68 -4.72 1.93 -3.17
CA GLN A 68 -4.87 3.38 -3.29
C GLN A 68 -4.98 4.06 -1.93
N LEU A 69 -5.70 3.45 -0.98
CA LEU A 69 -5.75 3.89 0.41
C LEU A 69 -4.35 3.88 1.05
N VAL A 70 -3.60 2.78 0.89
CA VAL A 70 -2.22 2.66 1.39
C VAL A 70 -1.34 3.77 0.80
N THR A 71 -1.43 4.00 -0.51
CA THR A 71 -0.70 5.06 -1.21
C THR A 71 -1.00 6.44 -0.60
N THR A 72 -2.27 6.73 -0.37
CA THR A 72 -2.72 8.01 0.21
C THR A 72 -2.13 8.20 1.61
N LEU A 73 -2.26 7.19 2.48
CA LEU A 73 -1.76 7.25 3.86
C LEU A 73 -0.24 7.38 3.93
N VAL A 74 0.49 6.70 3.03
CA VAL A 74 1.95 6.84 2.95
C VAL A 74 2.34 8.25 2.52
N ASN A 75 1.69 8.80 1.49
CA ASN A 75 1.98 10.16 1.01
C ASN A 75 1.66 11.21 2.08
N GLU A 76 0.53 11.10 2.78
CA GLU A 76 0.17 11.98 3.91
C GLU A 76 1.21 11.90 5.04
N TYR A 77 1.69 10.69 5.35
CA TYR A 77 2.77 10.49 6.30
C TYR A 77 4.02 11.27 5.87
N TYR A 78 4.52 11.09 4.64
CA TYR A 78 5.72 11.80 4.16
C TYR A 78 5.54 13.32 4.09
N LEU A 79 4.38 13.81 3.64
CA LEU A 79 4.07 15.24 3.64
C LEU A 79 4.13 15.83 5.05
N SER A 80 3.61 15.11 6.05
CA SER A 80 3.63 15.57 7.44
C SER A 80 5.07 15.75 7.97
N PHE A 81 6.03 14.93 7.53
CA PHE A 81 7.44 15.12 7.86
C PHE A 81 8.05 16.32 7.15
N MET A 82 7.75 16.53 5.86
CA MET A 82 8.28 17.66 5.09
C MET A 82 7.77 19.03 5.58
N THR A 83 6.59 19.09 6.20
CA THR A 83 6.04 20.34 6.75
C THR A 83 6.50 20.68 8.16
N LEU A 84 7.19 19.75 8.84
CA LEU A 84 7.69 19.93 10.20
C LEU A 84 9.17 20.35 10.25
N ASP A 85 9.83 20.45 9.09
CA ASP A 85 11.14 21.10 8.87
C ASP A 85 10.95 22.55 8.39
#